data_AF-A0A7W9TRK6-F1
#
_entry.id   AF-A0A7W9TRK6-F1
#
_cell.length_a   1.000
_cell.length_b   1.000
_cell.length_c   1.000
_cell.angle_alpha   90.00
_cell.angle_beta   90.00
_cell.angle_gamma   90.00
#
_symmetry.space_group_name_H-M   'P 1'
#
loop_
_entity.id
_entity.type
_entity.pdbx_description
1 polymer ?
#
loop_
_entity_poly.entity_id
_entity_poly.type
_entity_poly.pdbx_seq_one_letter_code
_entity_poly.pdbx_strand_id
1 'polypeptide(L)'
;MRITLTLASLAVVLAGCAAQPAGLGLDQLETERYLLTERRRLPIDFAGVQRNLFRHARTCGETYTFEMVPGESAFGRVVYRPTPDAGWDRSIVLSLTLLHNRSINVQAYSYHAGQMDRVHRMMTAMMKPDSCQADTSWENKLDAIGD
;
A
#
# COMPACT_ATOMS: atom_id res chain seq x y z
N MET A 1 -65.11 36.32 14.80
CA MET A 1 -64.62 36.25 13.40
C MET A 1 -63.10 36.29 13.47
N ARG A 2 -62.30 35.32 13.02
CA ARG A 2 -62.45 34.14 12.16
C ARG A 2 -61.47 33.06 12.65
N ILE A 3 -61.89 31.82 12.53
CA ILE A 3 -61.13 30.57 12.71
C ILE A 3 -60.40 30.24 11.40
N THR A 4 -59.17 29.70 11.45
CA THR A 4 -58.61 28.54 10.68
C THR A 4 -57.08 28.48 10.88
N LEU A 5 -56.51 27.50 11.59
CA LEU A 5 -56.16 26.10 11.22
C LEU A 5 -54.92 25.95 10.31
N THR A 6 -53.83 25.49 10.94
CA THR A 6 -52.91 24.39 10.56
C THR A 6 -52.35 24.30 9.14
N LEU A 7 -51.01 24.27 9.04
CA LEU A 7 -50.31 23.32 8.18
C LEU A 7 -49.12 22.72 8.92
N ALA A 8 -49.27 21.44 9.23
CA ALA A 8 -48.24 20.52 9.62
C ALA A 8 -47.31 20.22 8.42
N SER A 9 -46.08 19.81 8.70
CA SER A 9 -45.54 18.49 8.33
C SER A 9 -44.06 18.53 7.95
N LEU A 10 -43.27 17.81 8.76
CA LEU A 10 -42.17 16.94 8.35
C LEU A 10 -41.16 17.51 7.33
N ALA A 11 -40.16 18.23 7.83
CA ALA A 11 -38.83 18.17 7.22
C ALA A 11 -38.22 16.81 7.60
N VAL A 12 -38.47 15.85 6.72
CA VAL A 12 -37.91 14.50 6.69
C VAL A 12 -36.39 14.57 6.89
N VAL A 13 -35.97 13.88 7.94
CA VAL A 13 -34.71 13.16 8.13
C VAL A 13 -33.98 12.90 6.80
N LEU A 14 -33.13 13.84 6.36
CA LEU A 14 -32.15 13.63 5.28
C LEU A 14 -30.70 13.69 5.81
N ALA A 15 -30.53 13.69 7.13
CA ALA A 15 -29.25 13.38 7.77
C ALA A 15 -29.04 11.87 7.93
N GLY A 16 -29.55 11.07 6.99
CA GLY A 16 -28.89 9.82 6.66
C GLY A 16 -27.69 10.17 5.79
N CYS A 17 -26.67 10.82 6.39
CA CYS A 17 -25.33 10.85 5.80
C CYS A 17 -25.06 9.40 5.45
N ALA A 18 -24.99 9.10 4.16
CA ALA A 18 -24.60 7.81 3.66
C ALA A 18 -23.36 7.41 4.46
N ALA A 19 -23.52 6.45 5.36
CA ALA A 19 -22.41 5.65 5.81
C ALA A 19 -21.97 4.92 4.55
N GLN A 20 -21.16 5.60 3.74
CA GLN A 20 -20.42 4.99 2.66
C GLN A 20 -19.78 3.75 3.30
N PRO A 21 -19.89 2.57 2.68
CA PRO A 21 -19.23 1.39 3.22
C PRO A 21 -17.81 1.81 3.55
N ALA A 22 -17.45 1.74 4.83
CA ALA A 22 -16.15 2.17 5.28
C ALA A 22 -15.15 1.39 4.44
N GLY A 23 -14.47 2.11 3.52
CA GLY A 23 -13.49 1.48 2.64
C GLY A 23 -12.45 0.78 3.49
N LEU A 24 -11.84 -0.27 2.95
CA LEU A 24 -10.76 -0.97 3.64
C LEU A 24 -9.75 0.05 4.18
N GLY A 25 -9.50 0.01 5.49
CA GLY A 25 -8.48 0.84 6.13
C GLY A 25 -7.07 0.31 5.88
N LEU A 26 -6.06 1.17 5.99
CA LEU A 26 -4.66 0.75 5.86
C LEU A 26 -4.25 -0.21 6.99
N ASP A 27 -4.68 0.08 8.22
CA ASP A 27 -4.48 -0.76 9.40
C ASP A 27 -5.10 -2.15 9.22
N GLN A 28 -6.25 -2.22 8.55
CA GLN A 28 -6.90 -3.49 8.22
C GLN A 28 -6.15 -4.24 7.12
N LEU A 29 -5.62 -3.52 6.12
CA LEU A 29 -4.84 -4.09 5.02
C LEU A 29 -3.51 -4.67 5.51
N GLU A 30 -2.82 -4.03 6.46
CA GLU A 30 -1.53 -4.47 7.01
C GLU A 30 -1.67 -5.61 8.05
N THR A 31 -2.54 -6.59 7.77
CA THR A 31 -2.76 -7.78 8.61
C THR A 31 -2.34 -9.05 7.88
N GLU A 32 -2.08 -10.13 8.63
CA GLU A 32 -1.65 -11.43 8.05
C GLU A 32 -2.63 -11.97 7.00
N ARG A 33 -3.93 -11.64 7.12
CA ARG A 33 -4.95 -12.06 6.15
C ARG A 33 -4.66 -11.57 4.72
N TYR A 34 -4.05 -10.39 4.58
CA TYR A 34 -3.80 -9.76 3.28
C TYR A 34 -2.32 -9.75 2.91
N LEU A 35 -1.48 -10.43 3.70
CA LEU A 35 -0.06 -10.59 3.44
C LEU A 35 0.13 -11.50 2.22
N LEU A 36 0.82 -10.98 1.21
CA LEU A 36 1.18 -11.72 0.01
C LEU A 36 2.54 -12.41 0.17
N THR A 37 3.53 -11.69 0.70
CA THR A 37 4.89 -12.20 0.87
C THR A 37 5.69 -11.34 1.85
N GLU A 38 6.78 -11.91 2.37
CA GLU A 38 7.75 -11.24 3.22
C GLU A 38 9.17 -11.46 2.68
N ARG A 39 9.99 -10.41 2.71
CA ARG A 39 11.43 -10.44 2.43
C ARG A 39 12.19 -9.79 3.56
N ARG A 40 13.29 -10.42 3.95
CA ARG A 40 14.10 -9.97 5.09
C ARG A 40 15.49 -9.55 4.65
N ARG A 41 16.04 -8.56 5.37
CA ARG A 41 17.44 -8.12 5.26
C ARG A 41 17.85 -7.74 3.82
N LEU A 42 16.99 -7.04 3.09
CA LEU A 42 17.38 -6.46 1.81
C LEU A 42 18.47 -5.42 2.04
N PRO A 43 19.60 -5.46 1.29
CA PRO A 43 20.76 -4.63 1.54
C PRO A 43 20.59 -3.20 1.02
N ILE A 44 19.54 -2.52 1.48
CA ILE A 44 19.18 -1.15 1.12
C ILE A 44 18.52 -0.47 2.32
N ASP A 45 18.66 0.85 2.42
CA ASP A 45 17.98 1.69 3.41
C ASP A 45 16.88 2.55 2.78
N PHE A 46 16.15 3.33 3.59
CA PHE A 46 15.06 4.18 3.10
C PHE A 46 15.51 5.23 2.09
N ALA A 47 16.67 5.85 2.29
CA ALA A 47 17.23 6.81 1.33
C ALA A 47 17.56 6.14 -0.02
N GLY A 48 18.11 4.92 0.03
CA GLY A 48 18.36 4.09 -1.14
C GLY A 48 17.06 3.74 -1.86
N VAL A 49 16.02 3.32 -1.14
CA VAL A 49 14.69 3.05 -1.69
C VAL A 49 14.14 4.28 -2.40
N GLN A 50 14.04 5.42 -1.72
CA GLN A 50 13.53 6.67 -2.31
C GLN A 50 14.29 7.05 -3.60
N ARG A 51 15.62 7.05 -3.55
CA ARG A 51 16.46 7.35 -4.72
C ARG A 51 16.18 6.39 -5.88
N ASN A 52 16.07 5.11 -5.58
CA ASN A 52 15.84 4.09 -6.60
C ASN A 52 14.45 4.23 -7.23
N LEU A 53 13.41 4.51 -6.43
CA LEU A 53 12.07 4.80 -6.94
C LEU A 53 12.05 6.02 -7.87
N PHE A 54 12.72 7.13 -7.50
CA PHE A 54 12.82 8.30 -8.38
C PHE A 54 13.58 7.99 -9.67
N ARG A 55 14.64 7.17 -9.59
CA ARG A 55 15.39 6.75 -10.78
C ARG A 55 14.54 5.86 -11.68
N HIS A 56 13.85 4.89 -11.11
CA HIS A 56 12.97 3.98 -11.84
C HIS A 56 11.83 4.72 -12.53
N ALA A 57 11.21 5.71 -11.88
CA ALA A 57 10.19 6.55 -12.50
C ALA A 57 10.71 7.29 -13.75
N ARG A 58 11.96 7.78 -13.73
CA ARG A 58 12.58 8.42 -14.90
C ARG A 58 12.93 7.42 -16.00
N THR A 59 13.36 6.22 -15.64
CA THR A 59 13.80 5.19 -16.61
C THR A 59 12.61 4.48 -17.26
N CYS A 60 11.60 4.10 -16.47
CA CYS A 60 10.53 3.19 -16.86
C CYS A 60 9.14 3.84 -16.92
N GLY A 61 8.99 5.08 -16.42
CA GLY A 61 7.70 5.78 -16.38
C GLY A 61 6.72 5.26 -15.31
N GLU A 62 7.10 4.26 -14.52
CA GLU A 62 6.28 3.75 -13.40
C GLU A 62 6.60 4.49 -12.10
N THR A 63 5.56 5.03 -11.45
CA THR A 63 5.71 5.77 -10.20
C THR A 63 5.14 5.00 -9.00
N TYR A 64 5.86 5.08 -7.88
CA TYR A 64 5.47 4.54 -6.59
C TYR A 64 5.66 5.62 -5.53
N THR A 65 4.78 5.65 -4.52
CA THR A 65 4.87 6.64 -3.44
C THR A 65 5.61 6.04 -2.27
N PHE A 66 6.74 6.63 -1.90
CA PHE A 66 7.38 6.33 -0.62
C PHE A 66 6.85 7.29 0.45
N GLU A 67 6.45 6.76 1.60
CA GLU A 67 6.00 7.53 2.75
C GLU A 67 6.59 6.97 4.05
N MET A 68 6.93 7.86 4.99
CA MET A 68 7.33 7.47 6.34
C MET A 68 6.09 7.28 7.21
N VAL A 69 6.15 6.33 8.15
CA VAL A 69 5.08 6.22 9.15
C VAL A 69 5.22 7.37 10.16
N PRO A 70 4.16 8.17 10.41
CA PRO A 70 4.24 9.30 11.33
C PRO A 70 4.66 8.86 12.74
N GLY A 71 5.65 9.55 13.31
CA GLY A 71 6.17 9.23 14.66
C GLY A 71 7.11 8.02 14.74
N GLU A 72 7.36 7.35 13.61
CA GLU A 72 8.04 6.05 13.58
C GLU A 72 9.19 6.05 12.56
N SER A 73 10.40 6.40 13.01
CA SER A 73 11.56 6.55 12.11
C SER A 73 12.08 5.23 11.52
N ALA A 74 11.72 4.10 12.13
CA ALA A 74 12.13 2.77 11.66
C ALA A 74 11.16 2.17 10.64
N PHE A 75 10.03 2.83 10.36
CA PHE A 75 8.98 2.29 9.53
C PHE A 75 8.64 3.22 8.36
N GLY A 76 8.47 2.62 7.18
CA GLY A 76 8.06 3.33 5.98
C GLY A 76 7.19 2.44 5.10
N ARG A 77 6.65 3.00 4.03
CA ARG A 77 5.82 2.28 3.07
C ARG A 77 6.17 2.69 1.65
N VAL A 78 6.08 1.74 0.73
CA VAL A 78 6.02 2.01 -0.70
C VAL A 78 4.67 1.58 -1.22
N VAL A 79 3.91 2.52 -1.76
CA VAL A 79 2.53 2.32 -2.16
C VAL A 79 2.40 2.43 -3.67
N TYR A 80 1.74 1.43 -4.24
CA TYR A 80 1.21 1.49 -5.60
C TYR A 80 -0.29 1.73 -5.57
N ARG A 81 -0.74 2.71 -6.35
CA ARG A 81 -2.16 2.98 -6.62
C ARG A 81 -2.41 2.95 -8.12
N PRO A 82 -3.42 2.20 -8.62
CA PRO A 82 -3.74 2.18 -10.05
C PRO A 82 -4.25 3.52 -10.58
N THR A 83 -4.93 4.29 -9.73
CA THR A 83 -5.33 5.67 -10.01
C THR A 83 -5.04 6.53 -8.77
N PRO A 84 -4.88 7.85 -8.90
CA PRO A 84 -4.57 8.73 -7.76
C PRO A 84 -5.59 8.66 -6.61
N ASP A 85 -6.85 8.35 -6.94
CA ASP A 85 -8.00 8.24 -6.03
C ASP A 85 -8.30 6.79 -5.60
N ALA A 86 -7.46 5.82 -5.97
CA ALA A 86 -7.69 4.42 -5.61
C ALA A 86 -7.60 4.22 -4.08
N GLY A 87 -8.63 3.55 -3.55
CA GLY A 87 -8.69 3.09 -2.17
C GLY A 87 -7.70 1.94 -1.89
N TRP A 88 -7.58 1.58 -0.60
CA TRP A 88 -6.66 0.53 -0.16
C TRP A 88 -7.05 -0.87 -0.65
N ASP A 89 -8.32 -1.07 -0.96
CA ASP A 89 -8.86 -2.29 -1.59
C ASP A 89 -8.25 -2.57 -2.99
N ARG A 90 -7.80 -1.52 -3.68
CA ARG A 90 -7.18 -1.61 -5.02
C ARG A 90 -5.69 -1.26 -5.02
N SER A 91 -5.12 -0.98 -3.85
CA SER A 91 -3.73 -0.58 -3.69
C SER A 91 -2.86 -1.75 -3.27
N ILE A 92 -1.55 -1.63 -3.51
CA ILE A 92 -0.56 -2.56 -2.97
C ILE A 92 0.39 -1.78 -2.09
N VAL A 93 0.66 -2.32 -0.92
CA VAL A 93 1.52 -1.71 0.09
C VAL A 93 2.70 -2.61 0.35
N LEU A 94 3.91 -2.08 0.21
CA LEU A 94 5.12 -2.67 0.75
C LEU A 94 5.46 -1.96 2.04
N SER A 95 5.18 -2.57 3.17
CA SER A 95 5.55 -2.06 4.49
C SER A 95 7.02 -2.38 4.73
N LEU A 96 7.80 -1.37 5.09
CA LEU A 96 9.25 -1.43 5.22
C LEU A 96 9.65 -1.21 6.68
N THR A 97 10.55 -2.06 7.18
CA THR A 97 11.13 -1.91 8.51
C THR A 97 12.64 -1.79 8.40
N LEU A 98 13.20 -0.66 8.82
CA LEU A 98 14.63 -0.42 8.88
C LEU A 98 15.25 -1.13 10.08
N LEU A 99 16.23 -1.99 9.81
CA LEU A 99 16.99 -2.72 10.83
C LEU A 99 18.22 -1.93 11.27
N HIS A 100 18.77 -2.31 12.43
CA HIS A 100 19.95 -1.65 13.01
C HIS A 100 21.18 -1.65 12.07
N ASN A 101 21.34 -2.69 11.26
CA ASN A 101 22.42 -2.81 10.27
C ASN A 101 22.13 -2.05 8.96
N ARG A 102 21.11 -1.18 8.93
CA ARG A 102 20.67 -0.40 7.76
C ARG A 102 20.17 -1.23 6.58
N SER A 103 19.85 -2.50 6.78
CA SER A 103 19.04 -3.28 5.85
C SER A 103 17.56 -3.08 6.16
N ILE A 104 16.67 -3.43 5.22
CA ILE A 104 15.23 -3.39 5.43
C ILE A 104 14.60 -4.77 5.37
N ASN A 105 13.55 -4.98 6.17
CA ASN A 105 12.55 -6.00 5.91
C ASN A 105 11.40 -5.38 5.12
N VAL A 106 10.72 -6.21 4.32
CA VAL A 106 9.60 -5.81 3.47
C VAL A 106 8.49 -6.83 3.62
N GLN A 107 7.27 -6.35 3.90
CA GLN A 107 6.05 -7.14 3.87
C GLN A 107 5.11 -6.55 2.82
N ALA A 108 4.61 -7.39 1.91
CA ALA A 108 3.76 -6.97 0.81
C ALA A 108 2.30 -7.32 1.10
N TYR A 109 1.40 -6.35 0.98
CA TYR A 109 -0.02 -6.51 1.26
C TYR A 109 -0.89 -6.11 0.08
N SER A 110 -1.98 -6.84 -0.11
CA SER A 110 -3.04 -6.51 -1.05
C SER A 110 -4.36 -7.12 -0.58
N TYR A 111 -5.45 -6.38 -0.73
CA TYR A 111 -6.79 -6.89 -0.47
C TYR A 111 -7.17 -8.03 -1.43
N HIS A 112 -6.79 -7.89 -2.70
CA HIS A 112 -7.03 -8.89 -3.73
C HIS A 112 -5.84 -9.82 -3.90
N ALA A 113 -6.10 -11.11 -4.09
CA ALA A 113 -5.09 -12.10 -4.46
C ALA A 113 -4.56 -11.86 -5.90
N GLY A 114 -3.50 -12.59 -6.27
CA GLY A 114 -2.94 -12.57 -7.63
C GLY A 114 -2.13 -11.32 -7.98
N GLN A 115 -1.64 -10.58 -6.98
CA GLN A 115 -0.91 -9.32 -7.18
C GLN A 115 0.63 -9.46 -7.16
N MET A 116 1.15 -10.70 -7.16
CA MET A 116 2.60 -10.95 -7.06
C MET A 116 3.41 -10.30 -8.18
N ASP A 117 2.91 -10.28 -9.42
CA ASP A 117 3.59 -9.60 -10.53
C ASP A 117 3.81 -8.11 -10.25
N ARG A 118 2.85 -7.47 -9.58
CA ARG A 118 2.94 -6.06 -9.22
C ARG A 118 3.90 -5.86 -8.05
N VAL A 119 3.89 -6.76 -7.07
CA VAL A 119 4.89 -6.79 -5.99
C VAL A 119 6.30 -6.93 -6.57
N HIS A 120 6.52 -7.80 -7.57
CA HIS A 120 7.81 -7.96 -8.22
C HIS A 120 8.27 -6.70 -8.95
N ARG A 121 7.38 -6.00 -9.64
CA ARG A 121 7.71 -4.69 -10.24
C ARG A 121 8.09 -3.66 -9.19
N MET A 122 7.35 -3.57 -8.09
CA MET A 122 7.67 -2.67 -6.98
C MET A 122 9.03 -2.99 -6.34
N MET A 123 9.30 -4.28 -6.08
CA MET A 123 10.59 -4.74 -5.57
C MET A 123 11.74 -4.44 -6.54
N THR A 124 11.50 -4.62 -7.85
CA THR A 124 12.48 -4.27 -8.89
C THR A 124 12.77 -2.77 -8.88
N ALA A 125 11.74 -1.92 -8.79
CA ALA A 125 11.93 -0.48 -8.72
C ALA A 125 12.78 -0.06 -7.51
N MET A 126 12.65 -0.77 -6.38
CA MET A 126 13.47 -0.52 -5.19
C MET A 126 14.90 -1.04 -5.31
N MET A 127 15.14 -2.19 -5.95
CA MET A 127 16.43 -2.89 -5.90
C MET A 127 17.27 -2.78 -7.18
N LYS A 128 16.61 -2.72 -8.34
CA LYS A 128 17.20 -2.65 -9.68
C LYS A 128 16.51 -1.55 -10.48
N PRO A 129 16.70 -0.27 -10.12
CA PRO A 129 15.90 0.84 -10.67
C PRO A 129 16.06 1.04 -12.18
N ASP A 130 17.06 0.44 -12.83
CA ASP A 130 17.25 0.50 -14.29
C ASP A 130 16.51 -0.58 -15.07
N SER A 131 15.98 -1.58 -14.38
CA SER A 131 15.20 -2.65 -15.03
C SER A 131 13.73 -2.28 -15.01
N CYS A 132 13.09 -2.29 -16.19
CA CYS A 132 11.64 -2.14 -16.32
C CYS A 132 10.91 -3.49 -16.33
N GLN A 133 11.66 -4.60 -16.35
CA GLN A 133 11.11 -5.94 -16.26
C GLN A 133 11.11 -6.40 -14.81
N ALA A 134 10.02 -7.05 -14.40
CA ALA A 134 9.90 -7.64 -13.08
C ALA A 134 11.00 -8.68 -12.87
N ASP A 135 11.68 -8.57 -11.73
CA ASP A 135 12.71 -9.50 -11.31
C ASP A 135 12.26 -10.29 -10.09
N THR A 136 12.29 -11.61 -10.23
CA THR A 136 11.90 -12.59 -9.22
C THR A 136 13.11 -13.19 -8.50
N SER A 137 14.34 -12.75 -8.79
CA SER A 137 15.56 -13.28 -8.14
C SER A 137 15.61 -13.07 -6.63
N TRP A 138 14.79 -12.15 -6.11
CA TRP A 138 14.60 -11.86 -4.69
C TRP A 138 13.57 -12.76 -4.03
N GLU A 139 12.90 -13.60 -4.80
CA GLU A 139 12.01 -14.59 -4.24
C GLU A 139 12.83 -15.66 -3.51
N ASN A 140 12.69 -15.74 -2.18
CA ASN A 140 13.14 -16.92 -1.47
C ASN A 140 12.43 -18.13 -2.06
N LYS A 141 13.23 -19.12 -2.50
CA LYS A 141 12.89 -20.53 -2.60
C LYS A 141 12.22 -20.98 -1.30
N LEU A 142 10.90 -20.81 -1.18
CA LEU A 142 10.14 -21.26 -0.02
C LEU A 142 9.98 -22.80 0.01
N ASP A 143 10.54 -23.52 -0.96
CA ASP A 143 10.56 -24.99 -1.03
C ASP A 143 11.79 -25.64 -0.36
N ALA A 144 12.70 -24.89 0.27
CA ALA A 144 13.94 -25.44 0.85
C ALA A 144 14.00 -25.43 2.39
N ILE A 145 12.85 -25.37 3.07
CA ILE A 145 12.75 -25.66 4.51
C ILE A 145 11.70 -26.76 4.66
N GLY A 146 12.12 -27.97 4.32
CA GLY A 146 11.30 -29.16 4.34
C GLY A 146 12.11 -30.38 3.94
N ASP A 147 13.24 -30.60 4.64
CA ASP A 147 13.90 -31.89 4.85
C ASP A 147 14.62 -31.85 6.21
#